data_AF-A0A8T7EQY0-F1
#
_entry.id   AF-A0A8T7EQY0-F1
#
_cell.length_a   1.000
_cell.length_b   1.000
_cell.length_c   1.000
_cell.angle_alpha   90.00
_cell.angle_beta   90.00
_cell.angle_gamma   90.00
#
_symmetry.space_group_name_H-M   'P 1'
#
loop_
_entity.id
_entity.type
_entity.pdbx_description
1 polymer ?
#
loop_
_entity_poly.entity_id
_entity_poly.type
_entity_poly.pdbx_seq_one_letter_code
_entity_poly.pdbx_strand_id
1 'polypeptide(L)'
;MEKVASLKALKFHKSYGSVKNWANEQQFQFAKDSMASLKTEIKALEDLAFDRDLEETALVLTHGWHTLIHHVLAVYEELKRRNDTLDFDDLEVKAEILLMRPDVRRRYAGREIQHVMVDEFQDTNHRQWNIAQGLAPDLMDGGVFIVGDPKQSIYAFRGA
;
A
#
# COMPACT_ATOMS: atom_id res chain seq x y z
N MET A 1 26.78 17.58 -10.95
CA MET A 1 26.29 16.25 -11.37
C MET A 1 27.34 15.18 -11.10
N GLU A 2 27.56 14.84 -9.84
CA GLU A 2 28.30 13.63 -9.47
C GLU A 2 27.34 12.45 -9.67
N LYS A 3 27.19 11.97 -10.92
CA LYS A 3 26.54 10.68 -11.20
C LYS A 3 27.15 9.65 -10.25
N VAL A 4 26.40 8.64 -9.84
CA VAL A 4 26.90 7.48 -9.07
C VAL A 4 28.10 6.87 -9.80
N ALA A 5 29.28 7.45 -9.59
CA ALA A 5 30.52 7.11 -10.26
C ALA A 5 31.04 5.77 -9.73
N SER A 6 30.49 5.32 -8.60
CA SER A 6 30.87 4.09 -7.91
C SER A 6 30.46 2.81 -8.63
N LEU A 7 29.30 2.76 -9.32
CA LEU A 7 28.87 1.53 -10.00
C LEU A 7 29.65 1.29 -11.31
N LYS A 8 29.87 2.33 -12.12
CA LYS A 8 30.69 2.24 -13.34
C LYS A 8 32.17 1.95 -13.06
N ALA A 9 32.65 2.20 -11.84
CA ALA A 9 34.00 1.87 -11.40
C ALA A 9 34.20 0.40 -11.05
N LEU A 10 33.11 -0.38 -10.85
CA LEU A 10 33.18 -1.82 -10.66
C LEU A 10 33.59 -2.50 -11.97
N LYS A 11 34.90 -2.64 -12.18
CA LYS A 11 35.45 -3.43 -13.29
C LYS A 11 35.23 -4.91 -13.02
N PHE A 12 34.10 -5.45 -13.46
CA PHE A 12 33.91 -6.90 -13.52
C PHE A 12 34.88 -7.48 -14.56
N HIS A 13 35.91 -8.18 -14.11
CA HIS A 13 36.79 -8.93 -15.00
C HIS A 13 35.98 -10.03 -15.70
N LYS A 14 35.93 -9.96 -17.04
CA LYS A 14 35.10 -10.83 -17.91
C LYS A 14 35.52 -12.30 -17.96
N SER A 15 36.46 -12.74 -17.11
CA SER A 15 36.93 -14.12 -17.09
C SER A 15 36.28 -14.86 -15.93
N TYR A 16 35.32 -15.73 -16.25
CA TYR A 16 34.74 -16.73 -15.33
C TYR A 16 35.75 -17.84 -14.95
N GLY A 17 37.02 -17.69 -15.35
CA GLY A 17 37.96 -18.80 -15.47
C GLY A 17 37.56 -19.77 -16.58
N SER A 18 38.35 -20.81 -16.76
CA SER A 18 38.02 -21.95 -17.63
C SER A 18 37.42 -23.07 -16.78
N VAL A 19 36.45 -23.84 -17.31
CA VAL A 19 35.78 -24.98 -16.64
C VAL A 19 36.77 -25.91 -15.93
N LYS A 20 37.94 -26.15 -16.53
CA LYS A 20 39.05 -26.96 -15.97
C LYS A 20 39.60 -26.50 -14.61
N ASN A 21 39.30 -25.27 -14.18
CA ASN A 21 39.75 -24.72 -12.89
C ASN A 21 38.67 -24.81 -11.81
N TRP A 22 37.54 -25.44 -12.10
CA TRP A 22 36.39 -25.58 -11.21
C TRP A 22 36.18 -27.04 -10.83
N ALA A 23 35.68 -27.30 -9.63
CA ALA A 23 35.55 -28.66 -9.12
C ALA A 23 34.56 -29.51 -9.93
N ASN A 24 33.54 -28.88 -10.54
CA ASN A 24 32.65 -29.50 -11.52
C ASN A 24 31.95 -28.45 -12.40
N GLU A 25 31.36 -28.93 -13.49
CA GLU A 25 30.68 -28.09 -14.49
C GLU A 25 29.38 -27.46 -13.97
N GLN A 26 28.67 -28.12 -13.05
CA GLN A 26 27.47 -27.55 -12.43
C GLN A 26 27.77 -26.29 -11.60
N GLN A 27 28.85 -26.31 -10.81
CA GLN A 27 29.29 -25.15 -10.03
C GLN A 27 29.73 -23.99 -10.94
N PHE A 28 30.43 -24.30 -12.03
CA PHE A 28 30.81 -23.29 -13.02
C PHE A 28 29.57 -22.65 -13.67
N GLN A 29 28.59 -23.46 -14.08
CA GLN A 29 27.37 -22.98 -14.71
C GLN A 29 26.52 -22.14 -13.74
N PHE A 30 26.38 -22.58 -12.48
CA PHE A 30 25.70 -21.81 -11.44
C PHE A 30 26.34 -20.44 -11.21
N ALA A 31 27.67 -20.38 -11.05
CA ALA A 31 28.38 -19.12 -10.85
C ALA A 31 28.23 -18.17 -12.05
N LYS A 32 28.26 -18.72 -13.27
CA LYS A 32 28.04 -17.98 -14.52
C LYS A 32 26.64 -17.37 -14.57
N ASP A 33 25.61 -18.13 -14.22
CA ASP A 33 24.22 -17.68 -14.25
C ASP A 33 23.95 -16.63 -13.16
N SER A 34 24.49 -16.82 -11.95
CA SER A 34 24.41 -15.81 -10.88
C SER A 34 25.10 -14.49 -11.27
N MET A 35 26.27 -14.54 -11.89
CA MET A 35 26.95 -13.33 -12.40
C MET A 35 26.17 -12.66 -13.53
N ALA A 36 25.49 -13.42 -14.39
CA ALA A 36 24.63 -12.87 -15.42
C ALA A 36 23.40 -12.15 -14.83
N SER A 37 22.77 -12.71 -13.80
CA SER A 37 21.67 -12.07 -13.06
C SER A 37 22.14 -10.78 -12.39
N LEU A 38 23.24 -10.86 -11.62
CA LEU A 38 23.81 -9.72 -10.91
C LEU A 38 24.16 -8.57 -11.87
N LYS A 39 24.71 -8.88 -13.04
CA LYS A 39 25.01 -7.87 -14.06
C LYS A 39 23.75 -7.18 -14.60
N THR A 40 22.67 -7.94 -14.75
CA THR A 40 21.38 -7.41 -15.22
C THR A 40 20.80 -6.45 -14.19
N GLU A 41 20.84 -6.84 -12.91
CA GLU A 41 20.39 -6.00 -11.78
C GLU A 41 21.24 -4.74 -11.63
N ILE A 42 22.58 -4.85 -11.67
CA ILE A 42 23.48 -3.69 -11.61
C ILE A 42 23.22 -2.72 -12.76
N LYS A 43 22.98 -3.24 -13.98
CA LYS A 43 22.66 -2.38 -15.12
C LYS A 43 21.35 -1.63 -14.91
N ALA A 44 20.33 -2.28 -14.36
CA ALA A 44 19.06 -1.61 -14.02
C ALA A 44 19.26 -0.48 -12.98
N LEU A 45 20.22 -0.64 -12.07
CA LEU A 45 20.61 0.41 -11.11
C LEU A 45 21.47 1.52 -11.74
N GLU A 46 22.29 1.22 -12.75
CA GLU A 46 23.06 2.24 -13.48
C GLU A 46 22.14 3.19 -14.28
N ASP A 47 20.99 2.68 -14.74
CA ASP A 47 19.98 3.45 -15.45
C ASP A 47 19.12 4.32 -14.49
N LEU A 48 19.16 4.06 -13.19
CA LEU A 48 18.61 4.97 -12.17
C LEU A 48 19.57 6.16 -12.02
N ALA A 49 19.25 7.25 -12.72
CA ALA A 49 20.00 8.50 -12.60
C ALA A 49 19.77 9.13 -11.22
N PHE A 50 20.67 8.85 -10.28
CA PHE A 50 20.70 9.55 -8.99
C PHE A 50 21.42 10.89 -9.17
N ASP A 51 20.66 11.98 -9.20
CA ASP A 51 21.21 13.32 -9.07
C ASP A 51 21.28 13.66 -7.58
N ARG A 52 22.48 13.60 -7.01
CA ARG A 52 22.67 13.79 -5.55
C ARG A 52 22.09 15.10 -5.06
N ASP A 53 22.25 16.19 -5.81
CA ASP A 53 21.80 17.52 -5.39
C ASP A 53 20.25 17.56 -5.40
N LEU A 54 19.64 16.94 -6.42
CA LEU A 54 18.18 16.80 -6.51
C LEU A 54 17.63 15.91 -5.40
N GLU A 55 18.26 14.78 -5.12
CA GLU A 55 17.83 13.79 -4.13
C GLU A 55 17.98 14.32 -2.70
N GLU A 56 19.07 15.05 -2.41
CA GLU A 56 19.25 15.73 -1.13
C GLU A 56 18.18 16.80 -0.92
N THR A 57 17.88 17.58 -1.97
CA THR A 57 16.80 18.56 -1.95
C THR A 57 15.43 17.88 -1.75
N ALA A 58 15.16 16.80 -2.48
CA ALA A 58 13.92 16.05 -2.37
C ALA A 58 13.73 15.45 -0.97
N LEU A 59 14.80 14.94 -0.34
CA LEU A 59 14.77 14.42 1.02
C LEU A 59 14.39 15.51 2.03
N VAL A 60 15.06 16.67 1.98
CA VAL A 60 14.79 17.80 2.88
C VAL A 60 13.34 18.28 2.71
N LEU A 61 12.90 18.46 1.46
CA LEU A 61 11.54 18.89 1.16
C LEU A 61 10.50 17.86 1.61
N THR A 62 10.71 16.58 1.33
CA THR A 62 9.78 15.50 1.70
C THR A 62 9.67 15.40 3.22
N HIS A 63 10.77 15.50 3.95
CA HIS A 63 10.77 15.53 5.41
C HIS A 63 10.05 16.76 5.97
N GLY A 64 10.28 17.94 5.37
CA GLY A 64 9.57 19.17 5.72
C GLY A 64 8.07 19.05 5.48
N TRP A 65 7.65 18.55 4.32
CA TRP A 65 6.25 18.29 3.98
C TRP A 65 5.60 17.31 4.94
N HIS A 66 6.26 16.19 5.23
CA HIS A 66 5.78 15.20 6.18
C HIS A 66 5.53 15.84 7.56
N THR A 67 6.52 16.59 8.08
CA THR A 67 6.40 17.27 9.37
C THR A 67 5.25 18.29 9.38
N LEU A 68 5.12 19.09 8.31
CA LEU A 68 4.06 20.08 8.18
C LEU A 68 2.68 19.41 8.14
N ILE A 69 2.50 18.39 7.29
CA ILE A 69 1.23 17.67 7.16
C ILE A 69 0.82 17.06 8.49
N HIS A 70 1.75 16.41 9.20
CA HIS A 70 1.48 15.87 10.52
C HIS A 70 1.03 16.94 11.52
N HIS A 71 1.68 18.10 11.52
CA HIS A 71 1.28 19.21 12.38
C HIS A 71 -0.11 19.74 12.04
N VAL A 72 -0.39 19.95 10.75
CA VAL A 72 -1.69 20.43 10.26
C VAL A 72 -2.80 19.45 10.62
N LEU A 73 -2.59 18.15 10.41
CA LEU A 73 -3.56 17.11 10.77
C LEU A 73 -3.82 17.09 12.28
N ALA A 74 -2.78 17.21 13.12
CA ALA A 74 -2.94 17.26 14.56
C ALA A 74 -3.77 18.48 15.02
N VAL A 75 -3.53 19.65 14.42
CA VAL A 75 -4.31 20.86 14.69
C VAL A 75 -5.75 20.70 14.21
N TYR A 76 -5.96 20.12 13.02
CA TYR A 76 -7.30 19.87 12.47
C TYR A 76 -8.13 18.95 13.37
N GLU A 77 -7.55 17.83 13.83
CA GLU A 77 -8.21 16.92 14.78
C GLU A 77 -8.56 17.60 16.10
N GLU A 78 -7.66 18.43 16.62
CA GLU A 78 -7.90 19.18 17.86
C GLU A 78 -9.04 20.20 17.68
N LEU A 79 -9.12 20.87 16.53
CA LEU A 79 -10.21 21.78 16.21
C LEU A 79 -11.55 21.05 16.09
N LYS A 80 -11.59 19.89 15.41
CA LYS A 80 -12.79 19.05 15.33
C LYS A 80 -13.27 18.66 16.72
N ARG A 81 -12.35 18.22 17.59
CA ARG A 81 -12.64 17.83 18.97
C ARG A 81 -13.17 18.97 19.82
N ARG A 82 -12.60 20.18 19.69
CA ARG A 82 -13.06 21.36 20.44
C ARG A 82 -14.46 21.83 20.04
N ASN A 83 -14.85 21.56 18.80
CA ASN A 83 -16.13 21.97 18.25
C ASN A 83 -17.19 20.86 18.32
N ASP A 84 -16.87 19.69 18.88
CA ASP A 84 -17.73 18.50 18.90
C ASP A 84 -18.25 18.11 17.49
N THR A 85 -17.41 18.28 16.47
CA THR A 85 -17.74 18.01 15.06
C THR A 85 -17.03 16.77 14.53
N LEU A 86 -17.68 16.08 13.59
CA LEU A 86 -17.14 14.94 12.84
C LEU A 86 -17.22 15.24 11.34
N ASP A 87 -16.19 14.86 10.58
CA ASP A 87 -16.25 14.83 9.12
C ASP A 87 -16.71 13.45 8.59
N PHE A 88 -16.79 13.29 7.26
CA PHE A 88 -17.28 12.04 6.67
C PHE A 88 -16.37 10.85 6.94
N ASP A 89 -15.05 11.05 6.94
CA ASP A 89 -14.09 9.98 7.22
C ASP A 89 -14.18 9.55 8.69
N ASP A 90 -14.37 10.51 9.61
CA ASP A 90 -14.62 10.22 11.03
C ASP A 90 -15.85 9.35 11.23
N LEU A 91 -16.93 9.62 10.48
CA LEU A 91 -18.17 8.84 10.60
C LEU A 91 -17.91 7.37 10.24
N GLU A 92 -17.19 7.11 9.15
CA GLU A 92 -16.85 5.74 8.76
C GLU A 92 -15.93 5.07 9.79
N VAL A 93 -14.85 5.74 10.21
CA VAL A 93 -13.88 5.21 11.19
C VAL A 93 -14.58 4.88 12.51
N LYS A 94 -15.40 5.81 13.02
CA LYS A 94 -16.08 5.62 14.31
C LYS A 94 -17.16 4.55 14.21
N ALA A 95 -17.90 4.48 13.11
CA ALA A 95 -18.88 3.42 12.88
C ALA A 95 -18.21 2.03 12.87
N GLU A 96 -17.10 1.88 12.15
CA GLU A 96 -16.34 0.64 12.11
C GLU A 96 -15.86 0.24 13.52
N ILE A 97 -15.23 1.16 14.27
CA ILE A 97 -14.78 0.93 15.65
C ILE A 97 -15.94 0.53 16.56
N LEU A 98 -17.09 1.20 16.45
CA LEU A 98 -18.28 0.87 17.24
C LEU A 98 -18.76 -0.56 16.92
N LEU A 99 -18.77 -0.95 15.65
CA LEU A 99 -19.19 -2.29 15.22
C LEU A 99 -18.18 -3.39 15.56
N MET A 100 -16.94 -3.06 15.93
CA MET A 100 -16.02 -4.02 16.54
C MET A 100 -16.45 -4.42 17.95
N ARG A 101 -17.28 -3.61 18.63
CA ARG A 101 -17.77 -3.92 19.98
C ARG A 101 -18.93 -4.93 19.92
N PRO A 102 -18.84 -6.08 20.62
CA PRO A 102 -19.88 -7.11 20.56
C PRO A 102 -21.26 -6.66 21.05
N ASP A 103 -21.34 -5.75 22.02
CA ASP A 103 -22.59 -5.21 22.55
C ASP A 103 -23.32 -4.35 21.51
N VAL A 104 -22.57 -3.49 20.80
CA VAL A 104 -23.10 -2.68 19.70
C VAL A 104 -23.51 -3.57 18.54
N ARG A 105 -22.65 -4.51 18.15
CA ARG A 105 -22.95 -5.45 17.06
C ARG A 105 -24.23 -6.24 17.32
N ARG A 106 -24.39 -6.82 18.52
CA ARG A 106 -25.61 -7.57 18.89
C ARG A 106 -26.88 -6.72 18.93
N ARG A 107 -26.74 -5.41 19.15
CA ARG A 107 -27.88 -4.50 19.09
C ARG A 107 -28.38 -4.37 17.66
N TYR A 108 -27.46 -4.16 16.72
CA TYR A 108 -27.82 -3.88 15.33
C TYR A 108 -28.02 -5.16 14.51
N ALA A 109 -27.00 -6.00 14.45
CA ALA A 109 -26.99 -7.20 13.61
C ALA A 109 -28.05 -8.22 14.05
N GLY A 110 -28.93 -8.58 13.12
CA GLY A 110 -29.98 -9.58 13.30
C GLY A 110 -31.17 -9.14 14.17
N ARG A 111 -31.03 -8.05 14.94
CA ARG A 111 -32.10 -7.53 15.81
C ARG A 111 -32.77 -6.30 15.25
N GLU A 112 -32.03 -5.22 15.01
CA GLU A 112 -32.57 -3.98 14.43
C GLU A 112 -32.41 -3.98 12.91
N ILE A 113 -31.32 -4.55 12.40
CA ILE A 113 -31.02 -4.67 10.98
C ILE A 113 -30.93 -6.16 10.66
N GLN A 114 -31.92 -6.65 9.91
CA GLN A 114 -32.00 -8.07 9.52
C GLN A 114 -31.23 -8.33 8.22
N HIS A 115 -31.28 -7.38 7.29
CA HIS A 115 -30.65 -7.47 5.98
C HIS A 115 -30.03 -6.12 5.60
N VAL A 116 -28.88 -6.16 4.91
CA VAL A 116 -28.17 -5.02 4.35
C VAL A 116 -28.13 -5.17 2.85
N MET A 117 -28.43 -4.11 2.11
CA MET A 117 -28.21 -4.05 0.67
C MET A 117 -27.14 -3.02 0.38
N VAL A 118 -26.10 -3.42 -0.36
CA VAL A 118 -25.04 -2.54 -0.84
C VAL A 118 -25.17 -2.42 -2.35
N ASP A 119 -25.55 -1.23 -2.81
CA ASP A 119 -25.57 -0.88 -4.23
C ASP A 119 -24.22 -0.24 -4.63
N GLU A 120 -23.92 -0.24 -5.93
CA GLU A 120 -22.66 0.29 -6.49
C GLU A 120 -21.40 -0.25 -5.79
N PHE A 121 -21.38 -1.56 -5.51
CA PHE A 121 -20.32 -2.18 -4.71
C PHE A 121 -18.91 -2.02 -5.30
N GLN A 122 -18.79 -1.84 -6.61
CA GLN A 122 -17.52 -1.59 -7.28
C GLN A 122 -16.83 -0.29 -6.84
N ASP A 123 -17.56 0.60 -6.15
CA ASP A 123 -17.06 1.87 -5.62
C ASP A 123 -16.96 1.87 -4.08
N THR A 124 -17.06 0.69 -3.45
CA THR A 124 -16.99 0.52 -1.99
C THR A 124 -15.56 0.26 -1.51
N ASN A 125 -15.10 1.02 -0.51
CA ASN A 125 -13.78 0.81 0.09
C ASN A 125 -13.79 -0.28 1.19
N HIS A 126 -12.61 -0.70 1.65
CA HIS A 126 -12.48 -1.75 2.67
C HIS A 126 -13.20 -1.44 3.99
N ARG A 127 -13.18 -0.18 4.43
CA ARG A 127 -13.81 0.26 5.69
C ARG A 127 -15.33 0.19 5.61
N GLN A 128 -15.89 0.67 4.51
CA GLN A 128 -17.33 0.60 4.23
C GLN A 128 -17.81 -0.86 4.17
N TRP A 129 -17.00 -1.74 3.57
CA TRP A 129 -17.29 -3.17 3.56
C TRP A 129 -17.26 -3.80 4.96
N ASN A 130 -16.30 -3.41 5.81
CA ASN A 130 -16.24 -3.88 7.19
C ASN A 130 -17.46 -3.41 8.02
N ILE A 131 -17.95 -2.19 7.76
CA ILE A 131 -19.19 -1.68 8.36
C ILE A 131 -20.39 -2.53 7.92
N ALA A 132 -20.56 -2.79 6.62
CA ALA A 132 -21.66 -3.60 6.10
C ALA A 132 -21.68 -5.02 6.72
N GLN A 133 -20.52 -5.69 6.79
CA GLN A 133 -20.39 -6.99 7.45
C GLN A 133 -20.60 -6.93 8.97
N GLY A 134 -20.21 -5.82 9.61
CA GLY A 134 -20.49 -5.59 11.03
C GLY A 134 -21.98 -5.50 11.32
N LEU A 135 -22.77 -4.96 10.39
CA LEU A 135 -24.22 -4.83 10.51
C LEU A 135 -24.98 -6.10 10.13
N ALA A 136 -24.42 -6.92 9.24
CA ALA A 136 -24.98 -8.22 8.87
C ALA A 136 -23.86 -9.24 8.62
N PRO A 137 -23.43 -9.97 9.66
CA PRO A 137 -22.28 -10.86 9.59
C PRO A 137 -22.56 -12.17 8.83
N ASP A 138 -23.83 -12.52 8.65
CA ASP A 138 -24.21 -13.81 8.08
C ASP A 138 -24.46 -13.71 6.58
N LEU A 139 -23.36 -13.81 5.81
CA LEU A 139 -23.41 -13.81 4.35
C LEU A 139 -24.14 -15.05 3.79
N MET A 140 -24.15 -16.15 4.53
CA MET A 140 -24.72 -17.43 4.10
C MET A 140 -26.24 -17.50 4.32
N ASP A 141 -26.74 -16.78 5.33
CA ASP A 141 -28.19 -16.64 5.60
C ASP A 141 -28.84 -15.47 4.83
N GLY A 142 -28.10 -14.81 3.93
CA GLY A 142 -28.62 -13.69 3.13
C GLY A 142 -28.67 -12.36 3.90
N GLY A 143 -27.81 -12.18 4.90
CA GLY A 143 -27.71 -10.95 5.68
C GLY A 143 -27.21 -9.75 4.87
N VAL A 144 -26.42 -9.97 3.82
CA VAL A 144 -25.96 -8.91 2.90
C VAL A 144 -26.26 -9.27 1.46
N PHE A 145 -26.90 -8.35 0.74
CA PHE A 145 -27.16 -8.42 -0.70
C PHE A 145 -26.35 -7.33 -1.40
N ILE A 146 -25.65 -7.67 -2.48
CA ILE A 146 -24.68 -6.78 -3.14
C ILE A 146 -25.06 -6.63 -4.61
N VAL A 147 -25.07 -5.39 -5.09
CA VAL A 147 -25.29 -5.01 -6.49
C VAL A 147 -24.12 -4.14 -6.96
N GLY A 148 -23.64 -4.38 -8.18
CA GLY A 148 -22.57 -3.57 -8.78
C GLY A 148 -22.08 -4.12 -10.13
N ASP A 149 -21.34 -3.27 -10.87
CA ASP A 149 -20.67 -3.62 -12.13
C ASP A 149 -19.18 -3.23 -12.06
N PRO A 150 -18.25 -4.20 -11.96
CA PRO A 150 -16.81 -3.91 -11.91
C PRO A 150 -16.29 -3.09 -13.09
N LYS A 151 -16.96 -3.13 -14.26
CA LYS A 151 -16.54 -2.35 -15.44
C LYS A 151 -16.86 -0.86 -15.32
N GLN A 152 -17.66 -0.48 -14.33
CA GLN A 152 -18.08 0.90 -14.09
C GLN A 152 -17.36 1.55 -12.90
N SER A 153 -16.38 0.88 -12.29
CA SER A 153 -15.57 1.48 -11.24
C SER A 153 -14.73 2.63 -11.80
N ILE A 154 -15.02 3.84 -11.34
CA ILE A 154 -14.32 5.07 -11.74
C ILE A 154 -13.73 5.83 -10.54
N TYR A 155 -13.88 5.31 -9.32
CA TYR A 155 -13.48 5.98 -8.07
C TYR A 155 -12.20 5.42 -7.41
N ALA A 156 -11.33 4.74 -8.16
CA ALA A 156 -10.06 4.23 -7.63
C ALA A 156 -9.19 5.30 -6.93
N PHE A 157 -9.28 6.57 -7.35
CA PHE A 157 -8.58 7.69 -6.72
C PHE A 157 -9.03 7.99 -5.28
N ARG A 158 -10.17 7.43 -4.84
CA ARG A 158 -10.71 7.50 -3.47
C ARG A 158 -10.45 6.23 -2.66
N GLY A 159 -9.75 5.25 -3.22
CA GLY A 159 -9.46 3.97 -2.55
C GLY A 159 -10.61 2.96 -2.57
N ALA A 160 -11.53 3.09 -3.52
CA ALA A 160 -12.51 2.07 -3.88
C ALA A 160 -11.89 1.00 -4.79
#